data_AF-A0A2N5ZF03-F1
#
_entry.id   AF-A0A2N5ZF03-F1
#
_cell.length_a   1.000
_cell.length_b   1.000
_cell.length_c   1.000
_cell.angle_alpha   90.00
_cell.angle_beta   90.00
_cell.angle_gamma   90.00
#
_symmetry.space_group_name_H-M   'P 1'
#
loop_
_entity.id
_entity.type
_entity.pdbx_description
1 polymer ?
#
loop_
_entity_poly.entity_id
_entity_poly.type
_entity_poly.pdbx_seq_one_letter_code
_entity_poly.pdbx_strand_id
1 'polypeptide(L)'
;MKKIAHIMLIAALLFAFAPIQTKAQMKFDESSQRKAPKWVNGLVKDYIIIVGTGSDLEKAKEDALVRIKEKIIRAVAENVVFESKMTRKEDMLNNLSSYAENYESTTQSKSADVSFVKGISLNKAEEFYWEKLKDKKTGEKIAH
;
A
#
# COMPACT_ATOMS: atom_id res chain seq x y z
N MET A 1 -32.10 48.61 -1.11
CA MET A 1 -32.50 47.42 -1.90
C MET A 1 -31.51 47.07 -3.04
N LYS A 2 -30.99 48.04 -3.80
CA LYS A 2 -30.08 47.78 -4.95
C LYS A 2 -28.75 47.07 -4.59
N LYS A 3 -28.19 47.32 -3.40
CA LYS A 3 -26.94 46.69 -2.92
C LYS A 3 -27.10 45.21 -2.56
N ILE A 4 -28.25 44.82 -1.99
CA ILE A 4 -28.57 43.43 -1.66
C ILE A 4 -28.77 42.62 -2.94
N ALA A 5 -29.41 43.22 -3.96
CA ALA A 5 -29.54 42.63 -5.29
C ALA A 5 -28.18 42.43 -5.98
N HIS A 6 -27.23 43.35 -5.83
CA HIS A 6 -25.87 43.19 -6.37
C HIS A 6 -25.07 42.10 -5.65
N ILE A 7 -25.22 41.97 -4.32
CA ILE A 7 -24.56 40.91 -3.56
C ILE A 7 -25.12 39.53 -3.95
N MET A 8 -26.43 39.41 -4.16
CA MET A 8 -27.02 38.17 -4.70
C MET A 8 -26.57 37.88 -6.13
N LEU A 9 -26.42 38.90 -6.98
CA LEU A 9 -25.93 38.74 -8.35
C LEU A 9 -24.47 38.24 -8.38
N ILE A 10 -23.61 38.77 -7.51
CA ILE A 10 -22.20 38.35 -7.40
C ILE A 10 -22.09 36.93 -6.82
N ALA A 11 -22.92 36.58 -5.84
CA ALA A 11 -22.97 35.22 -5.29
C ALA A 11 -23.46 34.19 -6.32
N ALA A 12 -24.43 34.56 -7.16
CA ALA A 12 -24.89 33.72 -8.27
C ALA A 12 -23.81 33.54 -9.36
N LEU A 13 -23.02 34.58 -9.64
CA LEU A 13 -21.92 34.51 -10.61
C LEU A 13 -20.76 33.62 -10.12
N LEU A 14 -20.47 33.63 -8.81
CA LEU A 14 -19.46 32.76 -8.20
C LEU A 14 -19.84 31.28 -8.21
N PHE A 15 -21.14 30.95 -8.15
CA PHE A 15 -21.61 29.57 -8.25
C PHE A 15 -21.57 29.03 -9.70
N ALA A 16 -21.68 29.91 -10.70
CA ALA A 16 -21.58 29.55 -12.12
C ALA A 16 -20.14 29.23 -12.58
N PHE A 17 -19.13 29.64 -11.80
CA PHE A 17 -17.71 29.38 -12.08
C PHE A 17 -17.11 28.27 -11.21
N ALA A 18 -17.92 27.49 -10.50
CA ALA A 18 -17.44 26.30 -9.83
C ALA A 18 -16.87 25.32 -10.88
N PRO A 19 -15.57 24.98 -10.85
CA PRO A 19 -15.01 24.00 -11.76
C PRO A 19 -15.75 22.68 -11.54
N ILE A 20 -16.43 22.20 -12.58
CA ILE A 20 -17.01 20.87 -12.61
C ILE A 20 -15.84 19.91 -12.43
N GLN A 21 -15.68 19.37 -11.22
CA GLN A 21 -14.70 18.33 -10.96
C GLN A 21 -15.12 17.11 -11.76
N THR A 22 -14.53 16.98 -12.95
CA THR A 22 -14.79 15.85 -13.82
C THR A 22 -14.15 14.62 -13.20
N LYS A 23 -14.98 13.74 -12.63
CA LYS A 23 -14.49 12.44 -12.17
C LYS A 23 -13.98 11.66 -13.39
N ALA A 24 -12.72 11.21 -13.31
CA ALA A 24 -12.10 10.30 -14.26
C ALA A 24 -13.01 9.07 -14.43
N GLN A 25 -13.48 8.82 -15.65
CA GLN A 25 -14.32 7.67 -15.94
C GLN A 25 -13.43 6.60 -16.58
N MET A 26 -12.85 5.76 -15.74
CA MET A 26 -12.01 4.64 -16.17
C MET A 26 -12.83 3.67 -17.03
N LYS A 27 -12.30 3.29 -18.18
CA LYS A 27 -12.81 2.20 -19.02
C LYS A 27 -11.88 1.01 -18.90
N PHE A 28 -12.46 -0.18 -18.77
CA PHE A 28 -11.71 -1.42 -18.89
C PHE A 28 -11.20 -1.57 -20.34
N ASP A 29 -9.89 -1.81 -20.49
CA ASP A 29 -9.22 -1.95 -21.78
C ASP A 29 -8.92 -3.43 -22.06
N GLU A 30 -8.14 -4.08 -21.18
CA GLU A 30 -7.65 -5.45 -21.39
C GLU A 30 -7.41 -6.15 -20.04
N SER A 31 -7.40 -7.48 -20.01
CA SER A 31 -7.00 -8.24 -18.82
C SER A 31 -6.37 -9.57 -19.19
N SER A 32 -5.65 -10.15 -18.24
CA SER A 32 -5.04 -11.49 -18.40
C SER A 32 -6.07 -12.61 -18.56
N GLN A 33 -7.24 -12.50 -17.94
CA GLN A 33 -8.29 -13.50 -17.96
C GLN A 33 -9.66 -12.83 -18.03
N ARG A 34 -10.61 -13.44 -18.76
CA ARG A 34 -11.95 -12.90 -18.98
C ARG A 34 -12.72 -12.60 -17.69
N LYS A 35 -12.43 -13.32 -16.62
CA LYS A 35 -13.03 -13.12 -15.29
C LYS A 35 -11.91 -13.01 -14.26
N ALA A 36 -11.98 -11.99 -13.41
CA ALA A 36 -11.07 -11.86 -12.28
C ALA A 36 -11.14 -13.12 -11.38
N PRO A 37 -9.99 -13.71 -11.01
CA PRO A 37 -9.93 -14.79 -10.04
C PRO A 37 -10.56 -14.40 -8.70
N LYS A 38 -11.07 -15.38 -7.95
CA LYS A 38 -11.76 -15.13 -6.67
C LYS A 38 -10.87 -14.51 -5.60
N TRP A 39 -9.56 -14.73 -5.67
CA TRP A 39 -8.58 -14.20 -4.74
C TRP A 39 -8.28 -12.72 -4.99
N VAL A 40 -8.62 -12.16 -6.17
CA VAL A 40 -8.46 -10.73 -6.45
C VAL A 40 -9.38 -9.94 -5.52
N ASN A 41 -8.80 -9.00 -4.76
CA ASN A 41 -9.46 -8.27 -3.66
C ASN A 41 -9.95 -9.14 -2.49
N GLY A 42 -9.56 -10.42 -2.46
CA GLY A 42 -9.86 -11.33 -1.36
C GLY A 42 -8.72 -11.43 -0.35
N LEU A 43 -8.98 -12.20 0.71
CA LEU A 43 -7.95 -12.67 1.63
C LEU A 43 -7.92 -14.20 1.52
N VAL A 44 -6.73 -14.75 1.25
CA VAL A 44 -6.52 -16.20 1.19
C VAL A 44 -5.53 -16.57 2.29
N LYS A 45 -5.88 -17.58 3.07
CA LYS A 45 -5.04 -18.07 4.17
C LYS A 45 -3.71 -18.57 3.61
N ASP A 46 -2.60 -18.24 4.27
CA ASP A 46 -1.23 -18.65 3.91
C ASP A 46 -0.68 -17.98 2.63
N TYR A 47 -1.41 -17.01 2.06
CA TYR A 47 -0.97 -16.23 0.90
C TYR A 47 -0.83 -14.73 1.21
N ILE A 48 0.14 -14.10 0.56
CA ILE A 48 0.29 -12.65 0.51
C ILE A 48 -0.21 -12.18 -0.85
N ILE A 49 -1.30 -11.43 -0.87
CA ILE A 49 -1.88 -10.85 -2.08
C ILE A 49 -1.53 -9.36 -2.10
N ILE A 50 -0.82 -8.92 -3.14
CA ILE A 50 -0.41 -7.53 -3.34
C ILE A 50 -0.79 -7.08 -4.74
N VAL A 51 -1.27 -5.84 -4.83
CA VAL A 51 -1.59 -5.18 -6.09
C VAL A 51 -0.56 -4.09 -6.32
N GLY A 52 0.02 -4.05 -7.51
CA GLY A 52 0.82 -2.94 -7.99
C GLY A 52 0.00 -2.05 -8.91
N THR A 53 0.42 -0.81 -9.10
CA THR A 53 -0.22 0.12 -10.04
C THR A 53 0.84 0.88 -10.81
N GLY A 54 0.68 1.00 -12.12
CA GLY A 54 1.62 1.74 -12.97
C GLY A 54 0.98 2.30 -14.24
N SER A 55 1.72 3.14 -14.97
CA SER A 55 1.30 3.63 -16.30
C SER A 55 1.26 2.53 -17.37
N ASP A 56 1.94 1.42 -17.09
CA ASP A 56 2.03 0.24 -17.93
C ASP A 56 2.28 -1.00 -17.04
N LEU A 57 2.23 -2.18 -17.64
CA LEU A 57 2.33 -3.44 -16.93
C LEU A 57 3.71 -3.63 -16.26
N GLU A 58 4.79 -3.11 -16.83
CA GLU A 58 6.13 -3.26 -16.26
C GLU A 58 6.29 -2.40 -15.01
N LYS A 59 5.79 -1.16 -15.04
CA LYS A 59 5.75 -0.31 -13.83
C LYS A 59 4.83 -0.88 -12.76
N ALA A 60 3.69 -1.46 -13.14
CA ALA A 60 2.79 -2.12 -12.19
C ALA A 60 3.48 -3.32 -11.51
N LYS A 61 4.24 -4.12 -12.26
CA LYS A 61 5.07 -5.21 -11.73
C LYS A 61 6.15 -4.69 -10.76
N GLU A 62 6.86 -3.63 -11.13
CA GLU A 62 7.88 -3.04 -10.27
C GLU A 62 7.29 -2.53 -8.94
N ASP A 63 6.17 -1.80 -9.02
CA ASP A 63 5.44 -1.31 -7.83
C ASP A 63 4.91 -2.47 -6.98
N ALA A 64 4.36 -3.53 -7.58
CA ALA A 64 3.95 -4.74 -6.87
C ALA A 64 5.12 -5.37 -6.11
N LEU A 65 6.30 -5.48 -6.75
CA LEU A 65 7.49 -6.04 -6.13
C LEU A 65 7.97 -5.20 -4.94
N VAL A 66 7.95 -3.87 -5.06
CA VAL A 66 8.29 -2.96 -3.95
C VAL A 66 7.32 -3.16 -2.78
N ARG A 67 6.01 -3.16 -3.05
CA ARG A 67 4.97 -3.35 -2.02
C ARG A 67 5.06 -4.71 -1.31
N ILE A 68 5.38 -5.79 -2.04
CA ILE A 68 5.60 -7.11 -1.44
C ILE A 68 6.78 -7.04 -0.45
N LYS A 69 7.90 -6.44 -0.85
CA LYS A 69 9.08 -6.30 0.01
C LYS A 69 8.75 -5.48 1.26
N GLU A 70 8.07 -4.34 1.10
CA GLU A 70 7.64 -3.51 2.23
C GLU A 70 6.71 -4.26 3.18
N LYS A 71 5.75 -5.03 2.65
CA LYS A 71 4.84 -5.84 3.46
C LYS A 71 5.59 -6.88 4.28
N ILE A 72 6.56 -7.56 3.68
CA ILE A 72 7.39 -8.57 4.36
C ILE A 72 8.26 -7.91 5.42
N ILE A 73 8.96 -6.82 5.10
CA ILE A 73 9.77 -6.06 6.06
C ILE A 73 8.92 -5.63 7.26
N ARG A 74 7.72 -5.09 7.01
CA ARG A 74 6.80 -4.69 8.07
C ARG A 74 6.37 -5.88 8.92
N ALA A 75 6.00 -7.00 8.31
CA ALA A 75 5.60 -8.20 9.05
C ALA A 75 6.73 -8.73 9.94
N VAL A 76 7.97 -8.74 9.45
CA VAL A 76 9.13 -9.14 10.26
C VAL A 76 9.36 -8.14 11.39
N ALA A 77 9.32 -6.84 11.10
CA ALA A 77 9.50 -5.81 12.12
C ALA A 77 8.42 -5.88 13.22
N GLU A 78 7.14 -6.08 12.85
CA GLU A 78 6.03 -6.22 13.80
C GLU A 78 6.19 -7.46 14.68
N ASN A 79 6.57 -8.61 14.10
CA ASN A 79 6.78 -9.84 14.85
C ASN A 79 7.95 -9.71 15.86
N VAL A 80 9.09 -9.17 15.42
CA VAL A 80 10.26 -8.95 16.31
C VAL A 80 9.94 -7.95 17.43
N VAL A 81 9.18 -6.90 17.13
CA VAL A 81 8.74 -5.93 18.16
C VAL A 81 7.76 -6.57 19.14
N PHE A 82 6.84 -7.42 18.66
CA PHE A 82 5.90 -8.13 19.52
C PHE A 82 6.60 -9.11 20.46
N GLU A 83 7.51 -9.93 19.93
CA GLU A 83 8.34 -10.85 20.72
C GLU A 83 9.15 -10.08 21.75
N SER A 84 9.86 -9.03 21.35
CA SER A 84 10.64 -8.19 22.27
C SER A 84 9.77 -7.55 23.37
N LYS A 85 8.54 -7.13 23.06
CA LYS A 85 7.60 -6.60 24.06
C LYS A 85 7.12 -7.70 25.01
N MET A 86 6.89 -8.90 24.51
CA MET A 86 6.50 -10.06 25.32
C MET A 86 7.64 -10.45 26.27
N THR A 87 8.85 -10.65 25.75
CA THR A 87 10.06 -10.93 26.53
C THR A 87 10.30 -9.85 27.57
N ARG A 88 10.24 -8.57 27.21
CA ARG A 88 10.39 -7.46 28.18
C ARG A 88 9.33 -7.47 29.28
N LYS A 89 8.09 -7.85 28.97
CA LYS A 89 7.00 -7.96 29.96
C LYS A 89 7.21 -9.14 30.90
N GLU A 90 7.68 -10.27 30.38
CA GLU A 90 8.05 -11.46 31.13
C GLU A 90 9.28 -11.20 32.03
N ASP A 91 10.29 -10.51 31.52
CA ASP A 91 11.48 -10.11 32.27
C ASP A 91 11.18 -9.09 33.37
N MET A 92 10.26 -8.14 33.13
CA MET A 92 9.81 -7.19 34.17
C MET A 92 9.08 -7.89 35.32
N LEU A 93 8.43 -9.02 35.05
CA LEU A 93 7.81 -9.83 36.10
C LEU A 93 8.86 -10.61 36.91
N ASN A 94 10.01 -10.95 36.30
CA ASN A 94 11.02 -11.83 36.89
C ASN A 94 12.24 -11.12 37.51
N ASN A 95 12.63 -9.91 37.09
CA ASN A 95 13.96 -9.35 37.42
C ASN A 95 14.00 -7.83 37.74
N LEU A 96 13.68 -7.48 38.99
CA LEU A 96 13.93 -6.15 39.59
C LEU A 96 15.43 -5.78 39.73
N SER A 97 16.39 -6.58 39.24
CA SER A 97 17.81 -6.49 39.64
C SER A 97 18.89 -6.57 38.56
N SER A 98 18.60 -6.61 37.25
CA SER A 98 19.62 -6.86 36.19
C SER A 98 19.56 -5.93 34.97
N TYR A 99 19.11 -4.68 35.17
CA TYR A 99 18.66 -3.78 34.09
C TYR A 99 19.78 -3.04 33.32
N ALA A 100 21.02 -3.03 33.79
CA ALA A 100 22.07 -2.16 33.22
C ALA A 100 22.97 -2.84 32.18
N GLU A 101 23.44 -4.07 32.41
CA GLU A 101 24.44 -4.72 31.53
C GLU A 101 23.84 -5.35 30.26
N ASN A 102 22.56 -5.73 30.26
CA ASN A 102 21.93 -6.37 29.09
C ASN A 102 21.48 -5.39 27.98
N TYR A 103 21.43 -4.09 28.30
CA TYR A 103 20.95 -3.07 27.36
C TYR A 103 21.99 -2.75 26.27
N GLU A 104 23.28 -2.90 26.59
CA GLU A 104 24.39 -2.60 25.68
C GLU A 104 24.60 -3.72 24.65
N SER A 105 24.44 -4.99 25.05
CA SER A 105 24.58 -6.16 24.15
C SER A 105 23.40 -6.29 23.16
N THR A 106 22.17 -5.96 23.58
CA THR A 106 20.97 -6.10 22.73
C THR A 106 20.92 -5.07 21.60
N THR A 107 21.56 -3.91 21.78
CA THR A 107 21.55 -2.83 20.78
C THR A 107 22.44 -3.14 19.57
N GLN A 108 23.47 -3.99 19.74
CA GLN A 108 24.44 -4.28 18.68
C GLN A 108 23.97 -5.33 17.65
N SER A 109 22.92 -6.11 17.94
CA SER A 109 22.46 -7.24 17.10
C SER A 109 21.24 -6.93 16.20
N LYS A 110 20.75 -5.68 16.16
CA LYS A 110 19.61 -5.28 15.31
C LYS A 110 19.96 -4.91 13.86
N SER A 111 21.25 -4.93 13.48
CA SER A 111 21.72 -4.44 12.18
C SER A 111 22.04 -5.55 11.15
N ALA A 112 21.75 -6.83 11.45
CA ALA A 112 22.31 -7.94 10.67
C ALA A 112 21.41 -8.56 9.59
N ASP A 113 20.11 -8.27 9.49
CA ASP A 113 19.25 -9.05 8.59
C ASP A 113 18.50 -8.20 7.56
N VAL A 114 19.14 -7.97 6.42
CA VAL A 114 18.46 -7.64 5.15
C VAL A 114 18.48 -8.88 4.23
N SER A 115 18.85 -10.05 4.75
CA SER A 115 18.95 -11.28 3.96
C SER A 115 17.57 -11.88 3.69
N PHE A 116 16.58 -11.68 4.56
CA PHE A 116 15.21 -12.18 4.34
C PHE A 116 14.51 -11.57 3.11
N VAL A 117 14.94 -10.39 2.64
CA VAL A 117 14.40 -9.77 1.42
C VAL A 117 15.06 -10.33 0.14
N LYS A 118 16.23 -10.97 0.28
CA LYS A 118 17.02 -11.51 -0.83
C LYS A 118 16.38 -12.82 -1.28
N GLY A 119 15.65 -12.77 -2.39
CA GLY A 119 14.99 -13.93 -2.97
C GLY A 119 13.52 -13.72 -3.31
N ILE A 120 12.94 -12.58 -2.93
CA ILE A 120 11.60 -12.15 -3.36
C ILE A 120 11.68 -11.74 -4.83
N SER A 121 10.93 -12.43 -5.67
CA SER A 121 10.82 -12.19 -7.11
C SER A 121 9.42 -12.54 -7.57
N LEU A 122 8.91 -11.79 -8.55
CA LEU A 122 7.61 -12.09 -9.18
C LEU A 122 7.59 -13.45 -9.88
N ASN A 123 8.75 -13.98 -10.29
CA ASN A 123 8.83 -15.30 -10.92
C ASN A 123 8.52 -16.46 -9.96
N LYS A 124 8.51 -16.19 -8.65
CA LYS A 124 8.12 -17.16 -7.62
C LYS A 124 6.65 -17.03 -7.22
N ALA A 125 5.90 -16.12 -7.85
CA ALA A 125 4.47 -16.00 -7.59
C ALA A 125 3.73 -17.24 -8.09
N GLU A 126 2.82 -17.77 -7.28
CA GLU A 126 1.99 -18.93 -7.65
C GLU A 126 0.94 -18.56 -8.70
N GLU A 127 0.28 -17.41 -8.51
CA GLU A 127 -0.71 -16.88 -9.43
C GLU A 127 -0.52 -15.37 -9.63
N PHE A 128 -0.89 -14.88 -10.81
CA PHE A 128 -0.92 -13.47 -11.13
C PHE A 128 -2.14 -13.13 -11.99
N TYR A 129 -2.62 -11.90 -11.86
CA TYR A 129 -3.73 -11.35 -12.63
C TYR A 129 -3.42 -9.89 -12.92
N TRP A 130 -3.65 -9.45 -14.16
CA TRP A 130 -3.49 -8.05 -14.53
C TRP A 130 -4.72 -7.50 -15.26
N GLU A 131 -4.96 -6.21 -15.08
CA GLU A 131 -5.98 -5.43 -15.77
C GLU A 131 -5.38 -4.11 -16.26
N LYS A 132 -5.70 -3.74 -17.51
CA LYS A 132 -5.41 -2.43 -18.07
C LYS A 132 -6.70 -1.62 -18.11
N LEU A 133 -6.65 -0.45 -17.51
CA LEU A 133 -7.69 0.56 -17.53
C LEU A 133 -7.23 1.72 -18.41
N LYS A 134 -8.14 2.28 -19.18
CA LYS A 134 -7.92 3.47 -19.99
C LYS A 134 -8.91 4.56 -19.59
N ASP A 135 -8.42 5.74 -19.27
CA ASP A 135 -9.27 6.90 -19.06
C ASP A 135 -9.93 7.31 -20.39
N LYS A 136 -11.26 7.44 -20.38
CA LYS A 136 -12.04 7.78 -21.59
C LYS A 136 -11.77 9.18 -22.13
N LYS A 137 -11.32 10.11 -21.29
CA LYS A 137 -11.16 11.53 -21.61
C LYS A 137 -9.72 11.89 -21.93
N THR A 138 -8.76 11.42 -21.12
CA THR A 138 -7.34 11.73 -21.33
C THR A 138 -6.63 10.68 -22.19
N GLY A 139 -7.21 9.48 -22.31
CA GLY A 139 -6.57 8.36 -22.98
C GLY A 139 -5.43 7.74 -22.18
N GLU A 140 -5.19 8.22 -20.95
CA GLU A 140 -4.19 7.69 -20.03
C GLU A 140 -4.46 6.23 -19.70
N LYS A 141 -3.40 5.43 -19.70
CA LYS A 141 -3.46 3.99 -19.41
C LYS A 141 -2.89 3.74 -18.04
N ILE A 142 -3.59 2.92 -17.27
CA ILE A 142 -3.16 2.45 -15.96
C ILE A 142 -3.24 0.93 -16.00
N ALA A 143 -2.21 0.28 -15.48
CA ALA A 143 -2.19 -1.16 -15.28
C ALA A 143 -2.21 -1.47 -13.79
N HIS A 144 -2.92 -2.53 -13.45
CA HIS A 144 -2.97 -3.18 -12.14
C HIS A 144 -2.50 -4.62 -12.27
#